data_AF-A0A969KZ61-F1
#
_entry.id   AF-A0A969KZ61-F1
#
_cell.length_a   1.000
_cell.length_b   1.000
_cell.length_c   1.000
_cell.angle_alpha   90.00
_cell.angle_beta   90.00
_cell.angle_gamma   90.00
#
_symmetry.space_group_name_H-M   'P 1'
#
loop_
_entity.id
_entity.type
_entity.pdbx_description
1 polymer ?
#
loop_
_entity_poly.entity_id
_entity_poly.type
_entity_poly.pdbx_seq_one_letter_code
_entity_poly.pdbx_strand_id
1 'polypeptide(L)'
;MVINGYSELLLTRYLDAANPLRKYVEEILQAGERAAGLTQQLLAFSRKQVLQPKVMNLNETVARTEKMLRRLIGEDIDLITQFRPDLGEVKADPGQIEQIILNLGVNARDAMPRGGKLIIETANVELDESYTGQHVEMEPGPYVMLVVSDTGVGMDAATKARIFEPFFTTKDEGQGTGLGLATVYGIIKQSGGDIWVYSEVGQGTTFKVYLPRVNEVAPLPERPRSLAELPGGTETVLLVEDENKVRAVARKVLELSGYTVLEAEHGHAALRPGPNNSPSTSCSPT
;
A
#
# COMPACT_ATOMS: atom_id res chain seq x y z
N MET A 1 1.60 7.87 23.52
CA MET A 1 0.96 9.21 23.58
C MET A 1 0.99 9.81 24.97
N VAL A 2 0.53 9.14 26.03
CA VAL A 2 0.54 9.70 27.40
C VAL A 2 1.96 9.88 27.97
N ILE A 3 2.83 8.88 27.81
CA ILE A 3 4.22 8.90 28.33
C ILE A 3 5.02 10.06 27.70
N ASN A 4 5.05 10.15 26.36
CA ASN A 4 5.74 11.23 25.65
C ASN A 4 5.22 12.62 26.04
N GLY A 5 3.91 12.78 26.20
CA GLY A 5 3.31 14.06 26.60
C GLY A 5 3.75 14.53 28.00
N TYR A 6 3.91 13.60 28.96
CA TYR A 6 4.48 13.95 30.26
C TYR A 6 5.98 14.27 30.18
N SER A 7 6.74 13.55 29.35
CA SER A 7 8.16 13.85 29.13
C SER A 7 8.36 15.23 28.51
N GLU A 8 7.59 15.60 27.49
CA GLU A 8 7.62 16.95 26.89
C GLU A 8 7.26 18.05 27.90
N LEU A 9 6.23 17.81 28.72
CA LEU A 9 5.81 18.76 29.75
C LEU A 9 6.90 18.97 30.80
N LEU A 10 7.58 17.90 31.24
CA LEU A 10 8.73 17.99 32.14
C LEU A 10 9.89 18.78 31.51
N LEU A 11 10.25 18.48 30.27
CA LEU A 11 11.34 19.14 29.53
C LEU A 11 11.07 20.63 29.24
N THR A 12 9.80 21.00 29.09
CA THR A 12 9.40 22.36 28.69
C THR A 12 9.06 23.24 29.89
N ARG A 13 8.54 22.69 30.98
CA ARG A 13 8.01 23.47 32.11
C ARG A 13 8.77 23.32 33.43
N TYR A 14 9.52 22.24 33.62
CA TYR A 14 10.06 21.88 34.94
C TYR A 14 11.56 21.60 34.95
N LEU A 15 12.17 21.34 33.78
CA LEU A 15 13.59 21.00 33.67
C LEU A 15 14.32 22.04 32.81
N ASP A 16 15.11 22.86 33.48
CA ASP A 16 16.08 23.77 32.88
C ASP A 16 17.28 23.00 32.29
N ALA A 17 18.04 23.67 31.40
CA ALA A 17 19.11 23.03 30.64
C ALA A 17 20.25 22.47 31.51
N ALA A 18 20.45 23.02 32.71
CA ALA A 18 21.46 22.56 33.66
C ALA A 18 21.01 21.37 34.51
N ASN A 19 19.73 20.98 34.43
CA ASN A 19 19.20 19.93 35.29
C ASN A 19 19.73 18.54 34.88
N PRO A 20 20.42 17.81 35.77
CA PRO A 20 20.99 16.51 35.44
C PRO A 20 19.93 15.44 35.13
N LEU A 21 18.66 15.66 35.49
CA LEU A 21 17.54 14.78 35.15
C LEU A 21 17.05 14.95 33.72
N ARG A 22 17.36 16.09 33.08
CA ARG A 22 16.91 16.43 31.72
C ARG A 22 17.30 15.35 30.71
N LYS A 23 18.57 14.91 30.74
CA LYS A 23 19.09 13.85 29.84
C LYS A 23 18.30 12.55 29.94
N TYR A 24 17.84 12.17 31.14
CA TYR A 24 17.07 10.94 31.32
C TYR A 24 15.65 11.08 30.77
N VAL A 25 15.04 12.27 30.88
CA VAL A 25 13.71 12.54 30.32
C VAL A 25 13.76 12.64 28.80
N GLU A 26 14.83 13.19 28.22
CA GLU A 26 15.10 13.17 26.79
C GLU A 26 15.21 11.72 26.25
N GLU A 27 15.93 10.85 26.95
CA GLU A 27 15.99 9.42 26.60
C GLU A 27 14.63 8.72 26.69
N ILE A 28 13.82 9.02 27.70
CA ILE A 28 12.45 8.48 27.82
C ILE A 28 11.58 8.95 26.65
N LEU A 29 11.69 10.22 26.27
CA LEU A 29 10.93 10.78 25.14
C LEU A 29 11.33 10.08 23.83
N GLN A 30 12.62 10.00 23.54
CA GLN A 30 13.13 9.33 22.34
C GLN A 30 12.74 7.84 22.30
N ALA A 31 12.85 7.13 23.42
CA ALA A 31 12.41 5.73 23.51
C ALA A 31 10.91 5.57 23.24
N GLY A 32 10.09 6.49 23.77
CA GLY A 32 8.65 6.52 23.54
C GLY A 32 8.28 6.83 22.09
N GLU A 33 9.00 7.74 21.43
CA GLU A 33 8.85 8.03 20.00
C GLU A 33 9.23 6.83 19.13
N ARG A 34 10.36 6.17 19.40
CA ARG A 34 10.76 4.93 18.72
C ARG A 34 9.71 3.83 18.88
N ALA A 35 9.20 3.63 20.09
CA ALA A 35 8.14 2.65 20.36
C ALA A 35 6.82 3.00 19.66
N ALA A 36 6.46 4.28 19.58
CA ALA A 36 5.29 4.75 18.85
C ALA A 36 5.43 4.50 17.33
N GLY A 37 6.60 4.77 16.76
CA GLY A 37 6.91 4.47 15.36
C GLY A 37 6.83 2.97 15.06
N LEU A 38 7.43 2.14 15.92
CA LEU A 38 7.38 0.68 15.79
C LEU A 38 5.95 0.13 15.90
N THR A 39 5.17 0.60 16.87
CA THR A 39 3.77 0.17 17.03
C THR A 39 2.88 0.63 15.89
N GLN A 40 3.08 1.83 15.34
CA GLN A 40 2.38 2.28 14.14
C GLN A 40 2.72 1.41 12.92
N GLN A 41 3.98 1.01 12.75
CA GLN A 41 4.41 0.13 11.68
C GLN A 41 3.88 -1.30 11.85
N LEU A 42 3.87 -1.82 13.08
CA LEU A 42 3.23 -3.08 13.43
C LEU A 42 1.72 -3.06 13.18
N LEU A 43 1.04 -1.96 13.52
CA LEU A 43 -0.38 -1.79 13.24
C LEU A 43 -0.64 -1.60 11.74
N ALA A 44 0.26 -0.97 11.00
CA ALA A 44 0.18 -0.90 9.54
C ALA A 44 0.38 -2.27 8.89
N PHE A 45 1.31 -3.08 9.40
CA PHE A 45 1.52 -4.47 9.01
C PHE A 45 0.35 -5.39 9.40
N SER A 46 -0.21 -5.21 10.60
CA SER A 46 -1.30 -6.02 11.15
C SER A 46 -2.67 -5.59 10.68
N ARG A 47 -2.84 -4.37 10.13
CA ARG A 47 -4.11 -3.96 9.53
C ARG A 47 -4.36 -4.90 8.38
N LYS A 48 -5.32 -5.81 8.58
CA LYS A 48 -6.00 -6.51 7.50
C LYS A 48 -6.66 -5.43 6.64
N GLN A 49 -5.93 -4.86 5.70
CA GLN A 49 -6.56 -4.29 4.53
C GLN A 49 -7.48 -5.38 4.00
N VAL A 50 -8.74 -5.02 3.73
CA VAL A 50 -9.65 -5.93 3.05
C VAL A 50 -9.02 -6.16 1.69
N LEU A 51 -8.39 -7.32 1.51
CA LEU A 51 -7.76 -7.69 0.26
C LEU A 51 -8.84 -7.69 -0.81
N GLN A 52 -8.55 -7.10 -1.96
CA GLN A 52 -9.40 -7.19 -3.13
C GLN A 52 -8.61 -7.84 -4.27
N PRO A 53 -8.31 -9.16 -4.18
CA PRO A 53 -7.65 -9.86 -5.25
C PRO A 53 -8.51 -9.76 -6.51
N LYS A 54 -7.92 -9.28 -7.59
CA LYS A 54 -8.55 -9.24 -8.90
C LYS A 54 -7.58 -9.75 -9.95
N VAL A 55 -8.16 -10.23 -11.04
CA VAL A 55 -7.40 -10.55 -12.24
C VAL A 55 -6.90 -9.23 -12.83
N MET A 56 -5.60 -9.12 -13.05
CA MET A 56 -4.96 -7.89 -13.48
C MET A 56 -3.73 -8.15 -14.37
N ASN A 57 -3.45 -7.19 -15.24
CA ASN A 57 -2.19 -7.10 -15.96
C ASN A 57 -1.13 -6.42 -15.09
N LEU A 58 0.00 -7.10 -14.87
CA LEU A 58 1.05 -6.59 -13.99
C LEU A 58 1.76 -5.35 -14.58
N ASN A 59 1.90 -5.26 -15.90
CA ASN A 59 2.53 -4.09 -16.55
C ASN A 59 1.77 -2.79 -16.24
N GLU A 60 0.43 -2.83 -16.23
CA GLU A 60 -0.38 -1.65 -15.93
C GLU A 60 -0.12 -1.12 -14.52
N THR A 61 0.06 -2.03 -13.55
CA THR A 61 0.36 -1.65 -12.18
C THR A 61 1.79 -1.12 -12.05
N VAL A 62 2.78 -1.79 -12.67
CA VAL A 62 4.17 -1.29 -12.68
C VAL A 62 4.25 0.11 -13.31
N ALA A 63 3.58 0.32 -14.45
CA ALA A 63 3.54 1.63 -15.12
C ALA A 63 2.89 2.72 -14.26
N ARG A 64 1.82 2.39 -13.52
CA ARG A 64 1.19 3.33 -12.57
C ARG A 64 2.11 3.67 -11.41
N THR A 65 2.82 2.68 -10.85
CA THR A 65 3.76 2.87 -9.74
C THR A 65 5.00 3.65 -10.15
N GLU A 66 5.43 3.53 -11.41
CA GLU A 66 6.67 4.12 -11.94
C GLU A 66 6.79 5.62 -11.62
N LYS A 67 5.72 6.39 -11.82
CA LYS A 67 5.71 7.85 -11.55
C LYS A 67 5.95 8.18 -10.08
N MET A 68 5.35 7.40 -9.17
CA MET A 68 5.56 7.57 -7.73
C MET A 68 6.97 7.12 -7.34
N LEU A 69 7.41 6.00 -7.91
CA LEU A 69 8.73 5.43 -7.64
C LEU A 69 9.86 6.37 -8.05
N ARG A 70 9.81 6.99 -9.24
CA ARG A 70 10.80 8.00 -9.68
C ARG A 70 10.98 9.12 -8.66
N ARG A 71 9.90 9.58 -8.01
CA ARG A 71 9.96 10.63 -6.99
C ARG A 71 10.62 10.16 -5.69
N LEU A 72 10.49 8.88 -5.35
CA LEU A 72 11.00 8.30 -4.11
C LEU A 72 12.47 7.93 -4.19
N ILE A 73 12.92 7.47 -5.36
CA ILE A 73 14.32 7.04 -5.59
C ILE A 73 15.27 8.20 -5.86
N GLY A 74 14.77 9.36 -6.30
CA GLY A 74 15.59 10.53 -6.60
C GLY A 74 16.13 10.55 -8.03
N GLU A 75 16.83 11.64 -8.39
CA GLU A 75 17.29 11.89 -9.76
C GLU A 75 18.61 11.17 -10.10
N ASP A 76 19.38 10.75 -9.09
CA ASP A 76 20.67 10.08 -9.27
C ASP A 76 20.53 8.59 -9.67
N ILE A 77 19.29 8.07 -9.70
CA ILE A 77 18.99 6.68 -10.05
C ILE A 77 18.22 6.63 -11.36
N ASP A 78 18.80 5.96 -12.35
CA ASP A 78 18.17 5.72 -13.63
C ASP A 78 17.17 4.55 -13.50
N LEU A 79 15.87 4.86 -13.64
CA LEU A 79 14.80 3.87 -13.61
C LEU A 79 14.48 3.40 -15.03
N ILE A 80 14.76 2.12 -15.26
CA ILE A 80 14.58 1.42 -16.54
C ILE A 80 13.44 0.41 -16.37
N THR A 81 12.42 0.47 -17.22
CA THR A 81 11.31 -0.49 -17.26
C THR A 81 11.33 -1.29 -18.56
N GLN A 82 11.19 -2.62 -18.45
CA GLN A 82 11.14 -3.53 -19.59
C GLN A 82 9.91 -4.43 -19.46
N PHE A 83 8.88 -4.12 -20.25
CA PHE A 83 7.62 -4.86 -20.21
C PHE A 83 7.54 -5.92 -21.30
N ARG A 84 7.15 -7.15 -20.92
CA ARG A 84 6.69 -8.14 -21.89
C ARG A 84 5.32 -7.71 -22.45
N PRO A 85 5.15 -7.49 -23.76
CA PRO A 85 3.88 -7.01 -24.33
C PRO A 85 2.70 -7.98 -24.16
N ASP A 86 2.97 -9.28 -24.26
CA ASP A 86 2.01 -10.40 -24.14
C ASP A 86 2.06 -11.05 -22.74
N LEU A 87 2.26 -10.24 -21.70
CA LEU A 87 2.30 -10.74 -20.34
C LEU A 87 0.96 -11.37 -19.94
N GLY A 88 1.03 -12.55 -19.33
CA GLY A 88 -0.14 -13.20 -18.74
C GLY A 88 -0.74 -12.39 -17.60
N GLU A 89 -1.96 -12.75 -17.20
CA GLU A 89 -2.64 -12.11 -16.09
C GLU A 89 -2.37 -12.84 -14.79
N VAL A 90 -2.47 -12.11 -13.68
CA VAL A 90 -2.29 -12.63 -12.33
C VAL A 90 -3.50 -12.26 -11.47
N LYS A 91 -3.79 -13.07 -10.47
CA LYS A 91 -4.81 -12.77 -9.47
C LYS A 91 -4.15 -12.24 -8.20
N ALA A 92 -4.12 -10.93 -8.05
CA ALA A 92 -3.48 -10.25 -6.91
C ALA A 92 -4.22 -8.96 -6.55
N ASP A 93 -3.91 -8.39 -5.40
CA ASP A 93 -4.36 -7.05 -5.02
C ASP A 93 -3.37 -6.01 -5.60
N PRO A 94 -3.80 -5.04 -6.42
CA PRO A 94 -2.87 -4.08 -7.01
C PRO A 94 -2.19 -3.17 -6.00
N GLY A 95 -2.84 -2.83 -4.89
CA GLY A 95 -2.24 -2.02 -3.83
C GLY A 95 -1.12 -2.79 -3.14
N GLN A 96 -1.27 -4.10 -2.99
CA GLN A 96 -0.20 -4.98 -2.51
C GLN A 96 0.97 -5.09 -3.50
N ILE A 97 0.68 -5.21 -4.81
CA ILE A 97 1.73 -5.19 -5.83
C ILE A 97 2.49 -3.85 -5.85
N GLU A 98 1.78 -2.73 -5.75
CA GLU A 98 2.37 -1.40 -5.60
C GLU A 98 3.30 -1.35 -4.38
N GLN A 99 2.84 -1.87 -3.24
CA GLN A 99 3.64 -1.93 -2.02
C GLN A 99 4.92 -2.76 -2.18
N ILE A 100 4.86 -3.88 -2.93
CA ILE A 100 6.06 -4.66 -3.26
C ILE A 100 7.06 -3.79 -4.03
N ILE A 101 6.61 -3.16 -5.12
CA ILE A 101 7.46 -2.36 -6.00
C ILE A 101 8.08 -1.19 -5.24
N LEU A 102 7.29 -0.50 -4.40
CA LEU A 102 7.77 0.62 -3.60
C LEU A 102 8.81 0.18 -2.56
N ASN A 103 8.56 -0.92 -1.85
CA ASN A 103 9.51 -1.42 -0.85
C ASN A 103 10.84 -1.85 -1.47
N LEU A 104 10.78 -2.57 -2.60
CA LEU A 104 11.98 -2.98 -3.33
C LEU A 104 12.72 -1.77 -3.89
N GLY A 105 12.00 -0.79 -4.43
CA GLY A 105 12.58 0.44 -4.97
C GLY A 105 13.26 1.33 -3.92
N VAL A 106 12.66 1.49 -2.73
CA VAL A 106 13.30 2.22 -1.61
C VAL A 106 14.54 1.48 -1.13
N ASN A 107 14.51 0.15 -1.04
CA ASN A 107 15.70 -0.63 -0.67
C ASN A 107 16.81 -0.51 -1.72
N ALA A 108 16.47 -0.53 -3.00
CA ALA A 108 17.40 -0.31 -4.10
C ALA A 108 18.07 1.08 -4.01
N ARG A 109 17.29 2.14 -3.73
CA ARG A 109 17.84 3.48 -3.52
C ARG A 109 18.85 3.51 -2.37
N ASP A 110 18.48 2.94 -1.23
CA ASP A 110 19.34 2.95 -0.05
C ASP A 110 20.64 2.14 -0.28
N ALA A 111 20.61 1.15 -1.18
CA ALA A 111 21.78 0.41 -1.64
C ALA A 111 22.63 1.16 -2.69
N MET A 112 22.15 2.29 -3.22
CA MET A 112 22.80 3.09 -4.28
C MET A 112 23.05 4.55 -3.85
N PRO A 113 23.85 4.80 -2.79
CA PRO A 113 24.07 6.17 -2.28
C PRO A 113 24.83 7.09 -3.26
N ARG A 114 25.44 6.54 -4.31
CA ARG A 114 26.15 7.30 -5.37
C ARG A 114 25.39 7.32 -6.69
N GLY A 115 24.10 6.99 -6.66
CA GLY A 115 23.32 6.73 -7.86
C GLY A 115 23.59 5.36 -8.45
N GLY A 116 22.89 5.05 -9.54
CA GLY A 116 22.97 3.74 -10.20
C GLY A 116 21.77 3.50 -11.11
N LYS A 117 21.49 2.22 -11.36
CA LYS A 117 20.34 1.79 -12.17
C LYS A 117 19.41 0.94 -11.35
N LEU A 118 18.12 1.25 -11.43
CA LEU A 118 17.03 0.40 -10.97
C LEU A 118 16.28 -0.11 -12.21
N ILE A 119 16.27 -1.42 -12.40
CA ILE A 119 15.68 -2.07 -13.56
C ILE A 119 14.47 -2.87 -13.08
N ILE A 120 13.31 -2.66 -13.71
CA ILE A 120 12.09 -3.43 -13.46
C ILE A 120 11.69 -4.14 -14.74
N GLU A 121 11.56 -5.46 -14.68
CA GLU A 121 11.25 -6.29 -15.84
C GLU A 121 10.04 -7.17 -15.57
N THR A 122 9.25 -7.46 -16.61
CA THR A 122 8.19 -8.46 -16.55
C THR A 122 8.40 -9.53 -17.60
N ALA A 123 8.10 -10.79 -17.26
CA ALA A 123 8.24 -11.92 -18.18
C ALA A 123 7.23 -13.03 -17.88
N ASN A 124 6.86 -13.81 -18.89
CA ASN A 124 6.21 -15.09 -18.72
C ASN A 124 7.29 -16.16 -18.52
N VAL A 125 7.13 -17.03 -17.53
CA VAL A 125 8.05 -18.12 -17.21
C VAL A 125 7.26 -19.40 -17.05
N GLU A 126 7.79 -20.51 -17.57
CA GLU A 126 7.26 -21.85 -17.29
C GLU A 126 8.20 -22.52 -16.30
N LEU A 127 7.69 -22.84 -15.12
CA LEU A 127 8.45 -23.52 -14.07
C LEU A 127 8.27 -25.03 -14.25
N ASP A 128 9.40 -25.73 -14.42
CA ASP A 128 9.43 -27.18 -14.47
C ASP A 128 9.75 -27.79 -13.08
N GLU A 129 9.61 -29.10 -12.96
CA GLU A 129 9.89 -29.85 -11.72
C GLU A 129 11.35 -29.73 -11.25
N SER A 130 12.29 -29.37 -12.14
CA SER A 130 13.70 -29.19 -11.78
C SER A 130 13.96 -27.85 -11.07
N TYR A 131 13.18 -26.83 -11.45
CA TYR A 131 13.22 -25.50 -10.84
C TYR A 131 12.50 -25.47 -9.48
N THR A 132 11.42 -26.25 -9.33
CA THR A 132 10.69 -26.39 -8.05
C THR A 132 11.44 -27.24 -7.03
N GLY A 133 12.33 -28.15 -7.47
CA GLY A 133 13.17 -28.94 -6.57
C GLY A 133 14.12 -28.13 -5.67
N GLN A 134 14.46 -26.89 -6.05
CA GLN A 134 15.20 -25.94 -5.20
C GLN A 134 14.28 -24.98 -4.41
N HIS A 135 13.00 -24.92 -4.78
CA HIS A 135 11.96 -24.03 -4.27
C HIS A 135 10.71 -24.86 -3.92
N VAL A 136 10.77 -25.58 -2.80
CA VAL A 136 9.84 -26.63 -2.36
C VAL A 136 8.36 -26.19 -2.28
N GLU A 137 8.06 -24.90 -2.39
CA GLU A 137 6.72 -24.34 -2.27
C GLU A 137 6.07 -23.90 -3.60
N MET A 138 6.73 -24.08 -4.75
CA MET A 138 6.15 -23.74 -6.06
C MET A 138 5.65 -24.98 -6.80
N GLU A 139 4.43 -24.89 -7.33
CA GLU A 139 3.87 -25.91 -8.23
C GLU A 139 4.41 -25.69 -9.66
N PRO A 140 4.73 -26.75 -10.41
CA PRO A 140 5.08 -26.60 -11.82
C PRO A 140 3.95 -25.96 -12.64
N GLY A 141 4.30 -25.13 -13.61
CA GLY A 141 3.32 -24.50 -14.49
C GLY A 141 3.68 -23.08 -14.96
N PRO A 142 2.70 -22.35 -15.53
CA PRO A 142 2.92 -21.01 -16.05
C PRO A 142 2.87 -19.94 -14.95
N TYR A 143 3.88 -19.08 -14.93
CA TYR A 143 4.03 -17.98 -14.00
C TYR A 143 4.26 -16.66 -14.75
N VAL A 144 3.86 -15.57 -14.10
CA VAL A 144 4.29 -14.22 -14.43
C VAL A 144 5.39 -13.84 -13.45
N MET A 145 6.54 -13.42 -13.98
CA MET A 145 7.69 -13.00 -13.21
C MET A 145 7.82 -11.47 -13.24
N LEU A 146 7.99 -10.86 -12.07
CA LEU A 146 8.42 -9.48 -11.88
C LEU A 146 9.85 -9.48 -11.35
N VAL A 147 10.75 -8.84 -12.07
CA VAL A 147 12.16 -8.69 -11.68
C VAL A 147 12.40 -7.25 -11.25
N VAL A 148 13.07 -7.06 -10.11
CA VAL A 148 13.56 -5.76 -9.65
C VAL A 148 15.05 -5.90 -9.35
N SER A 149 15.87 -5.22 -10.15
CA SER A 149 17.33 -5.28 -10.08
C SER A 149 17.93 -3.90 -9.82
N ASP A 150 18.84 -3.83 -8.86
CA ASP A 150 19.66 -2.64 -8.60
C ASP A 150 21.13 -2.92 -8.86
N THR A 151 21.89 -1.85 -9.15
CA THR A 151 23.35 -1.88 -9.26
C THR A 151 24.02 -1.36 -7.98
N GLY A 152 23.39 -1.59 -6.83
CA GLY A 152 23.85 -1.09 -5.54
C GLY A 152 25.01 -1.90 -4.95
N VAL A 153 25.24 -1.69 -3.65
CA VAL A 153 26.32 -2.34 -2.92
C VAL A 153 26.15 -3.85 -2.74
N GLY A 154 24.96 -4.39 -3.01
CA GLY A 154 24.64 -5.80 -2.81
C GLY A 154 24.75 -6.27 -1.36
N MET A 155 24.67 -7.58 -1.16
CA MET A 155 24.62 -8.22 0.15
C MET A 155 25.55 -9.43 0.22
N ASP A 156 26.12 -9.68 1.39
CA ASP A 156 26.82 -10.93 1.67
C ASP A 156 25.84 -12.08 1.95
N ALA A 157 26.35 -13.30 2.02
CA ALA A 157 25.52 -14.50 2.20
C ALA A 157 24.77 -14.50 3.55
N ALA A 158 25.40 -13.98 4.60
CA ALA A 158 24.81 -13.93 5.95
C ALA A 158 23.63 -12.95 6.01
N THR A 159 23.78 -11.78 5.40
CA THR A 159 22.71 -10.79 5.24
C THR A 159 21.59 -11.37 4.40
N LYS A 160 21.91 -11.90 3.21
CA LYS A 160 20.94 -12.48 2.26
C LYS A 160 20.06 -13.55 2.89
N ALA A 161 20.59 -14.39 3.77
CA ALA A 161 19.85 -15.45 4.44
C ALA A 161 18.75 -14.92 5.40
N ARG A 162 18.88 -13.68 5.86
CA ARG A 162 18.04 -13.09 6.92
C ARG A 162 17.18 -11.93 6.45
N ILE A 163 17.29 -11.51 5.19
CA ILE A 163 16.61 -10.31 4.67
C ILE A 163 15.09 -10.30 4.80
N PHE A 164 14.47 -11.48 4.89
CA PHE A 164 13.03 -11.62 5.06
C PHE A 164 12.60 -11.77 6.53
N GLU A 165 13.55 -11.85 7.47
CA GLU A 165 13.25 -11.85 8.91
C GLU A 165 12.63 -10.50 9.31
N PRO A 166 11.49 -10.48 10.01
CA PRO A 166 10.92 -9.25 10.54
C PRO A 166 11.94 -8.51 11.42
N PHE A 167 12.02 -7.18 11.26
CA PHE A 167 12.91 -6.27 11.99
C PHE A 167 14.40 -6.43 11.69
N PHE A 168 14.79 -7.33 10.80
CA PHE A 168 16.19 -7.40 10.37
C PHE A 168 16.54 -6.21 9.49
N THR A 169 17.60 -5.49 9.84
CA THR A 169 18.14 -4.40 9.03
C THR A 169 19.65 -4.27 9.23
N THR A 170 20.35 -3.90 8.17
CA THR A 170 21.78 -3.53 8.20
C THR A 170 22.00 -2.02 8.27
N LYS A 171 20.91 -1.24 8.32
CA LYS A 171 20.94 0.23 8.39
C LYS A 171 21.12 0.68 9.83
N ASP A 172 21.64 1.89 10.00
CA ASP A 172 21.80 2.53 11.32
C ASP A 172 20.46 2.64 12.06
N GLU A 173 20.53 2.70 13.40
CA GLU A 173 19.36 2.84 14.25
C GLU A 173 18.49 4.04 13.81
N GLY A 174 17.21 3.78 13.55
CA GLY A 174 16.25 4.79 13.10
C GLY A 174 16.19 5.00 11.57
N GLN A 175 17.12 4.46 10.78
CA GLN A 175 17.08 4.57 9.32
C GLN A 175 16.42 3.37 8.61
N GLY A 176 16.25 2.25 9.32
CA GLY A 176 15.62 1.04 8.82
C GLY A 176 14.66 0.44 9.84
N THR A 177 13.43 0.17 9.40
CA THR A 177 12.42 -0.52 10.24
C THR A 177 12.60 -2.03 10.22
N GLY A 178 13.33 -2.55 9.23
CA GLY A 178 13.46 -3.98 8.95
C GLY A 178 12.16 -4.67 8.54
N LEU A 179 11.11 -3.91 8.21
CA LEU A 179 9.79 -4.46 7.86
C LEU A 179 9.51 -4.50 6.35
N GLY A 180 10.25 -3.75 5.53
CA GLY A 180 9.99 -3.63 4.10
C GLY A 180 10.03 -4.97 3.36
N LEU A 181 11.13 -5.73 3.49
CA LEU A 181 11.28 -7.02 2.83
C LEU A 181 10.43 -8.13 3.46
N ALA A 182 10.24 -8.12 4.78
CA ALA A 182 9.29 -9.02 5.44
C ALA A 182 7.85 -8.82 4.93
N THR A 183 7.45 -7.57 4.67
CA THR A 183 6.16 -7.23 4.07
C THR A 183 6.07 -7.72 2.62
N VAL A 184 7.13 -7.52 1.82
CA VAL A 184 7.21 -8.04 0.44
C VAL A 184 7.00 -9.56 0.45
N TYR A 185 7.74 -10.29 1.29
CA TYR A 185 7.61 -11.73 1.41
C TYR A 185 6.19 -12.16 1.78
N GLY A 186 5.59 -11.52 2.79
CA GLY A 186 4.23 -11.83 3.23
C GLY A 186 3.18 -11.61 2.14
N ILE A 187 3.26 -10.51 1.39
CA ILE A 187 2.35 -10.22 0.27
C ILE A 187 2.46 -11.28 -0.82
N ILE A 188 3.69 -11.65 -1.20
CA ILE A 188 3.95 -12.62 -2.27
C ILE A 188 3.36 -13.98 -1.90
N LYS A 189 3.59 -14.43 -0.66
CA LYS A 189 3.04 -15.70 -0.18
C LYS A 189 1.51 -15.67 -0.09
N GLN A 190 0.90 -14.55 0.32
CA GLN A 190 -0.56 -14.38 0.31
C GLN A 190 -1.14 -14.43 -1.11
N SER A 191 -0.36 -14.02 -2.11
CA SER A 191 -0.74 -14.07 -3.53
C SER A 191 -0.47 -15.45 -4.17
N GLY A 192 -0.06 -16.46 -3.39
CA GLY A 192 0.30 -17.78 -3.90
C GLY A 192 1.59 -17.80 -4.72
N GLY A 193 2.43 -16.78 -4.58
CA GLY A 193 3.68 -16.62 -5.30
C GLY A 193 4.92 -17.04 -4.50
N ASP A 194 6.07 -16.88 -5.12
CA ASP A 194 7.38 -17.06 -4.48
C ASP A 194 8.35 -15.93 -4.85
N ILE A 195 9.43 -15.80 -4.07
CA ILE A 195 10.47 -14.81 -4.31
C ILE A 195 11.85 -15.46 -4.28
N TRP A 196 12.64 -15.18 -5.31
CA TRP A 196 14.05 -15.54 -5.37
C TRP A 196 14.93 -14.29 -5.33
N VAL A 197 16.08 -14.40 -4.69
CA VAL A 197 17.01 -13.28 -4.52
C VAL A 197 18.42 -13.69 -4.90
N TYR A 198 19.00 -12.93 -5.82
CA TYR A 198 20.43 -12.94 -6.09
C TYR A 198 21.03 -11.61 -5.63
N SER A 199 22.17 -11.70 -4.95
CA SER A 199 22.92 -10.54 -4.50
C SER A 199 24.33 -10.97 -4.18
N GLU A 200 25.29 -10.13 -4.56
CA GLU A 200 26.70 -10.25 -4.23
C GLU A 200 27.26 -8.86 -3.90
N VAL A 201 28.19 -8.81 -2.95
CA VAL A 201 28.82 -7.55 -2.53
C VAL A 201 29.49 -6.87 -3.72
N GLY A 202 29.07 -5.63 -4.01
CA GLY A 202 29.55 -4.81 -5.12
C GLY A 202 28.91 -5.09 -6.48
N GLN A 203 28.01 -6.06 -6.60
CA GLN A 203 27.33 -6.42 -7.86
C GLN A 203 25.86 -6.00 -7.90
N GLY A 204 25.31 -5.52 -6.77
CA GLY A 204 23.90 -5.16 -6.64
C GLY A 204 23.02 -6.34 -6.23
N THR A 205 21.71 -6.15 -6.35
CA THR A 205 20.71 -7.14 -5.94
C THR A 205 19.67 -7.31 -7.03
N THR A 206 19.15 -8.52 -7.17
CA THR A 206 18.03 -8.85 -8.05
C THR A 206 17.01 -9.68 -7.29
N PHE A 207 15.80 -9.16 -7.19
CA PHE A 207 14.62 -9.86 -6.69
C PHE A 207 13.80 -10.36 -7.88
N LYS A 208 13.45 -11.64 -7.89
CA LYS A 208 12.52 -12.24 -8.85
C LYS A 208 11.28 -12.71 -8.11
N VAL A 209 10.15 -12.08 -8.39
CA VAL A 209 8.85 -12.39 -7.81
C VAL A 209 8.07 -13.21 -8.84
N TYR A 210 7.65 -14.41 -8.45
CA TYR A 210 6.86 -15.31 -9.29
C TYR A 210 5.42 -15.30 -8.79
N LEU A 211 4.47 -15.01 -9.69
CA LEU A 211 3.04 -15.04 -9.42
C LEU A 211 2.37 -16.05 -10.37
N PRO A 212 1.48 -16.93 -9.89
CA PRO A 212 0.78 -17.88 -10.75
C PRO A 212 0.01 -17.15 -11.84
N ARG A 213 0.19 -17.58 -13.09
CA ARG A 213 -0.57 -17.05 -14.21
C ARG A 213 -1.99 -17.60 -14.15
N VAL A 214 -2.97 -16.73 -14.37
CA VAL A 214 -4.38 -17.13 -14.54
C VAL A 214 -4.81 -17.02 -15.99
N ASN A 215 -5.78 -17.86 -16.36
CA ASN A 215 -6.43 -17.84 -17.68
C ASN A 215 -7.78 -17.10 -17.65
N GLU A 216 -8.21 -16.64 -16.48
CA GLU A 216 -9.32 -15.68 -16.35
C GLU A 216 -8.87 -14.38 -17.03
N VAL A 217 -9.77 -13.70 -17.77
CA VAL A 217 -9.49 -12.41 -18.41
C VAL A 217 -9.84 -11.29 -17.44
N ALA A 218 -8.94 -10.32 -17.26
CA ALA A 218 -9.18 -9.16 -16.41
C ALA A 218 -10.44 -8.42 -16.89
N PRO A 219 -11.34 -8.04 -15.99
CA PRO A 219 -12.41 -7.13 -16.35
C PRO A 219 -11.80 -5.90 -17.01
N LEU A 220 -12.30 -5.52 -18.19
CA LEU A 220 -11.88 -4.29 -18.87
C LEU A 220 -11.88 -3.14 -17.85
N PRO A 221 -10.84 -2.27 -17.83
CA PRO A 221 -10.80 -1.17 -16.88
C PRO A 221 -12.11 -0.39 -17.01
N GLU A 222 -12.91 -0.38 -15.94
CA GLU A 222 -14.08 0.48 -15.87
C GLU A 222 -13.58 1.89 -16.16
N ARG A 223 -13.97 2.46 -17.30
CA ARG A 223 -13.75 3.89 -17.55
C ARG A 223 -14.30 4.60 -16.31
N PRO A 224 -13.57 5.55 -15.71
CA PRO A 224 -14.17 6.39 -14.69
C PRO A 224 -15.43 6.96 -15.35
N ARG A 225 -16.61 6.55 -14.86
CA ARG A 225 -17.87 7.10 -15.34
C ARG A 225 -17.69 8.61 -15.22
N SER A 226 -17.70 9.29 -16.35
CA SER A 226 -17.67 10.74 -16.30
C SER A 226 -18.84 11.19 -15.43
N LEU A 227 -18.68 12.27 -14.66
CA LEU A 227 -19.79 12.86 -13.90
C LEU A 227 -21.05 13.13 -14.76
N ALA A 228 -20.91 13.09 -16.10
CA ALA A 228 -21.99 13.22 -17.05
C ALA A 228 -22.84 11.94 -17.26
N GLU A 229 -22.46 10.79 -16.70
CA GLU A 229 -23.19 9.51 -16.80
C GLU A 229 -23.75 9.01 -15.46
N LEU A 230 -23.86 9.88 -14.46
CA LEU A 230 -24.72 9.57 -13.31
C LEU A 230 -26.17 9.56 -13.83
N PRO A 231 -26.97 8.51 -13.55
CA PRO A 231 -28.38 8.54 -13.89
C PRO A 231 -28.99 9.75 -13.19
N GLY A 232 -29.36 10.77 -13.95
CA GLY A 232 -30.13 11.89 -13.44
C GLY A 232 -31.49 11.38 -12.99
N GLY A 233 -31.91 11.79 -11.80
CA GLY A 233 -33.19 11.43 -11.22
C GLY A 233 -33.76 12.60 -10.41
N THR A 234 -35.08 12.68 -10.29
CA THR A 234 -35.78 13.73 -9.50
C THR A 234 -36.12 13.25 -8.08
N GLU A 235 -35.61 12.09 -7.68
CA GLU A 235 -35.93 11.48 -6.40
C GLU A 235 -35.36 12.28 -5.22
N THR A 236 -35.97 12.08 -4.06
CA THR A 236 -35.48 12.65 -2.80
C THR A 236 -34.56 11.65 -2.11
N VAL A 237 -33.32 12.06 -1.81
CA VAL A 237 -32.29 11.25 -1.15
C VAL A 237 -32.05 11.78 0.26
N LEU A 238 -32.13 10.90 1.26
CA LEU A 238 -31.77 11.21 2.64
C LEU A 238 -30.27 10.92 2.85
N LEU A 239 -29.48 11.98 2.98
CA LEU A 239 -28.05 11.92 3.21
C LEU A 239 -27.76 11.94 4.72
N VAL A 240 -27.23 10.82 5.22
CA VAL A 240 -26.80 10.68 6.61
C VAL A 240 -25.27 10.60 6.65
N GLU A 241 -24.62 11.62 7.21
CA GLU A 241 -23.16 11.74 7.26
C GLU A 241 -22.80 12.50 8.53
N ASP A 242 -21.84 12.02 9.33
CA ASP A 242 -21.51 12.58 10.64
C ASP A 242 -20.48 13.71 10.55
N GLU A 243 -19.64 13.71 9.51
CA GLU A 243 -18.66 14.76 9.28
C GLU A 243 -19.19 15.88 8.37
N ASN A 244 -19.33 17.09 8.93
CA ASN A 244 -19.90 18.25 8.24
C ASN A 244 -19.27 18.56 6.87
N LYS A 245 -17.94 18.40 6.75
CA LYS A 245 -17.22 18.69 5.50
C LYS A 245 -17.54 17.67 4.41
N VAL A 246 -17.66 16.40 4.78
CA VAL A 246 -18.01 15.31 3.86
C VAL A 246 -19.48 15.42 3.46
N ARG A 247 -20.37 15.71 4.42
CA ARG A 247 -21.81 15.93 4.19
C ARG A 247 -22.06 17.05 3.18
N ALA A 248 -21.36 18.18 3.33
CA ALA A 248 -21.49 19.32 2.44
C ALA A 248 -21.08 18.99 0.99
N VAL A 249 -19.99 18.22 0.81
CA VAL A 249 -19.52 17.81 -0.52
C VAL A 249 -20.49 16.80 -1.15
N ALA A 250 -20.88 15.77 -0.41
CA ALA A 250 -21.79 14.73 -0.89
C ALA A 250 -23.16 15.32 -1.28
N ARG A 251 -23.72 16.23 -0.47
CA ARG A 251 -24.93 16.98 -0.82
C ARG A 251 -24.78 17.72 -2.13
N LYS A 252 -23.69 18.46 -2.30
CA LYS A 252 -23.50 19.29 -3.48
C LYS A 252 -23.43 18.44 -4.75
N VAL A 253 -22.78 17.28 -4.69
CA VAL A 253 -22.70 16.33 -5.81
C VAL A 253 -24.08 15.76 -6.15
N LEU A 254 -24.87 15.38 -5.14
CA LEU A 254 -26.22 14.84 -5.34
C LEU A 254 -27.19 15.89 -5.91
N GLU A 255 -27.17 17.13 -5.40
CA GLU A 255 -27.97 18.24 -5.95
C GLU A 255 -27.58 18.57 -7.40
N LEU A 256 -26.27 18.57 -7.71
CA LEU A 256 -25.77 18.77 -9.09
C LEU A 256 -26.19 17.63 -10.03
N SER A 257 -26.51 16.46 -9.48
CA SER A 257 -26.99 15.29 -10.23
C SER A 257 -28.54 15.26 -10.37
N GLY A 258 -29.24 16.30 -9.88
CA GLY A 258 -30.69 16.47 -10.04
C GLY A 258 -31.54 16.03 -8.84
N TYR A 259 -30.94 15.47 -7.79
CA TYR A 259 -31.65 14.96 -6.63
C TYR A 259 -32.05 16.05 -5.63
N THR A 260 -33.16 15.84 -4.93
CA THR A 260 -33.50 16.62 -3.73
C THR A 260 -32.86 15.98 -2.51
N VAL A 261 -31.99 16.69 -1.80
CA VAL A 261 -31.24 16.11 -0.66
C VAL A 261 -31.84 16.55 0.67
N LEU A 262 -32.23 15.58 1.50
CA LEU A 262 -32.56 15.79 2.92
C LEU A 262 -31.33 15.43 3.75
N GLU A 263 -30.92 16.29 4.68
CA GLU A 263 -29.73 16.07 5.51
C GLU A 263 -30.10 15.53 6.89
N ALA A 264 -29.31 14.58 7.38
CA ALA A 264 -29.31 14.17 8.77
C ALA A 264 -27.88 14.00 9.28
N GLU A 265 -27.61 14.54 10.47
CA GLU A 265 -26.25 14.48 11.04
C GLU A 265 -25.95 13.06 11.56
N HIS A 266 -26.98 12.32 12.02
CA HIS A 266 -26.86 10.95 12.54
C HIS A 266 -28.11 10.12 12.20
N GLY A 267 -28.00 8.78 12.20
CA GLY A 267 -29.10 7.87 11.83
C GLY A 267 -30.40 8.03 12.64
N HIS A 268 -30.33 8.53 13.87
CA HIS A 268 -31.53 8.82 14.68
C HIS A 268 -32.25 10.13 14.27
N ALA A 269 -31.53 11.09 13.66
CA ALA A 269 -32.12 12.30 13.10
C ALA A 269 -32.81 12.03 11.75
N ALA A 270 -32.31 11.03 11.01
CA ALA A 270 -32.84 10.59 9.72
C ALA A 270 -34.27 9.99 9.81
N LEU A 271 -34.67 9.48 10.98
CA LEU A 271 -35.94 8.79 11.20
C LEU A 271 -37.08 9.70 11.70
N ARG A 272 -36.86 11.01 11.83
CA ARG A 272 -37.95 11.95 12.19
C ARG A 272 -38.74 12.36 10.94
N PRO A 273 -40.04 12.05 10.85
CA PRO A 273 -40.86 12.53 9.75
C PRO A 273 -40.97 14.06 9.79
N GLY A 274 -40.56 14.73 8.71
CA GLY A 274 -40.79 16.16 8.51
C GLY A 274 -42.29 16.49 8.37
N PRO A 275 -42.71 17.74 8.63
CA PRO A 275 -44.12 18.14 8.79
C PRO A 275 -45.01 18.06 7.52
N ASN A 276 -44.54 17.50 6.40
CA ASN A 276 -45.27 17.49 5.12
C ASN A 276 -45.77 16.11 4.65
N ASN A 277 -45.67 15.05 5.45
CA ASN A 277 -46.32 13.77 5.12
C ASN A 277 -47.75 13.72 5.71
N SER A 278 -48.69 14.39 5.05
CA SER A 278 -50.11 14.04 5.15
C SER A 278 -50.51 13.21 3.91
N PRO A 279 -50.96 11.95 4.07
CA PRO A 279 -51.43 11.17 2.93
C PRO A 279 -52.79 11.72 2.49
N SER A 280 -52.86 12.23 1.26
CA SER A 280 -54.11 12.55 0.59
C SER A 280 -54.87 11.25 0.30
N THR A 281 -55.86 10.94 1.13
CA THR A 281 -56.85 9.90 0.88
C THR A 281 -57.85 10.39 -0.17
N SER A 282 -57.71 9.92 -1.41
CA SER A 282 -58.81 9.92 -2.38
C SER A 282 -59.09 8.48 -2.81
N CYS A 283 -59.98 7.81 -2.08
CA CYS A 283 -60.63 6.59 -2.51
C CYS A 283 -61.77 6.99 -3.47
N SER A 284 -61.74 6.50 -4.71
CA SER A 284 -62.90 6.55 -5.62
C SER A 284 -63.43 5.13 -5.79
N PRO A 285 -64.75 4.91 -5.74
CA PRO A 285 -65.33 3.57 -5.80
C PRO A 285 -65.63 3.18 -7.25
N THR A 286 -65.20 1.97 -7.62
CA THR A 286 -65.88 1.09 -8.59
C THR A 286 -65.64 -0.35 -8.15
#